data_AF-A0A0L0FXB1-F1
#
_entry.id   AF-A0A0L0FXB1-F1
#
_cell.length_a   1.000
_cell.length_b   1.000
_cell.length_c   1.000
_cell.angle_alpha   90.00
_cell.angle_beta   90.00
_cell.angle_gamma   90.00
#
_symmetry.space_group_name_H-M   'P 1'
#
loop_
_entity.id
_entity.type
_entity.pdbx_description
1 polymer ?
#
loop_
_entity_poly.entity_id
_entity_poly.type
_entity_poly.pdbx_seq_one_letter_code
_entity_poly.pdbx_strand_id
1 'polypeptide(L)'
;MSSIHRQLVDSHSRIKSGSDVDTDRQYGPLSRNHGQIAGPHANIDRCSDEATVRQYGPLWWGLDPSFFAAAHLSIRDIHWLQTYTDYPNICRYRNHPIRLVRALGYVVSVHLFSNRQLFQVDDGTGVISCVQWISEAAQEANASTWHVQLGTLVYVSGRISTFREVRQITVSSISVEDDVMNEALWWMRIQQLKQQVYDVPFEPLKANGNTREVVRKRPNDEPHEVSEAKFQKIVQKFLGQSGLETFKYQTLLNTDLGDLAIRVVSSKFPNESSNVRDTRVGSLFRRTIGALVVAGMVYLSNETKDIYTIITHSKHIYPAVRDVVKQSDSGPGLSMDEIVRQVRMKPALMNVPKSYLQREVLNMVSNSDLYENSRGTYKWVGGEDTGTARMW
;
A
#
# COMPACT_ATOMS: atom_id res chain seq x y z
N MET A 1 20.75 -77.89 -47.12
CA MET A 1 19.64 -77.67 -48.07
C MET A 1 19.15 -76.25 -47.85
N SER A 2 19.73 -75.24 -48.52
CA SER A 2 19.24 -74.58 -49.76
C SER A 2 17.84 -73.98 -49.58
N SER A 3 17.46 -72.72 -49.80
CA SER A 3 17.89 -71.55 -50.61
C SER A 3 17.10 -70.33 -50.06
N ILE A 4 17.57 -69.10 -49.78
CA ILE A 4 18.10 -67.96 -50.57
C ILE A 4 17.23 -67.46 -51.75
N HIS A 5 17.06 -66.12 -51.79
CA HIS A 5 16.66 -65.16 -52.86
C HIS A 5 15.16 -64.76 -52.97
N ARG A 6 14.72 -63.49 -53.20
CA ARG A 6 15.30 -62.19 -53.65
C ARG A 6 14.29 -61.06 -53.30
N GLN A 7 14.68 -59.91 -52.72
CA GLN A 7 15.09 -58.60 -53.31
C GLN A 7 14.00 -57.60 -53.78
N LEU A 8 14.09 -56.39 -53.19
CA LEU A 8 14.05 -55.01 -53.77
C LEU A 8 12.73 -54.55 -54.42
N VAL A 9 12.24 -53.30 -54.26
CA VAL A 9 12.90 -52.02 -54.56
C VAL A 9 12.30 -50.86 -53.73
N ASP A 10 13.18 -49.91 -53.39
CA ASP A 10 12.98 -48.58 -52.80
C ASP A 10 12.00 -47.63 -53.51
N SER A 11 11.46 -46.68 -52.75
CA SER A 11 11.47 -45.27 -53.16
C SER A 11 11.49 -44.32 -51.95
N HIS A 12 12.66 -43.70 -51.73
CA HIS A 12 12.85 -42.38 -51.10
C HIS A 12 11.96 -41.33 -51.82
N SER A 13 11.53 -40.18 -51.28
CA SER A 13 12.13 -39.22 -50.34
C SER A 13 11.14 -38.09 -50.01
N ARG A 14 11.10 -37.69 -48.73
CA ARG A 14 11.28 -36.31 -48.19
C ARG A 14 10.21 -35.21 -48.44
N ILE A 15 10.14 -34.32 -47.43
CA ILE A 15 9.56 -32.95 -47.37
C ILE A 15 8.10 -32.96 -46.82
N LYS A 16 7.71 -32.29 -45.72
CA LYS A 16 7.98 -30.91 -45.25
C LYS A 16 7.58 -30.72 -43.77
N SER A 17 8.28 -29.82 -43.10
CA SER A 17 7.90 -29.10 -41.88
C SER A 17 6.79 -28.06 -42.12
N GLY A 18 6.09 -27.67 -41.05
CA GLY A 18 5.04 -26.65 -40.99
C GLY A 18 3.66 -27.29 -40.74
N SER A 19 2.78 -26.79 -39.89
CA SER A 19 2.66 -25.49 -39.21
C SER A 19 1.55 -25.62 -38.16
N ASP A 20 1.56 -24.70 -37.18
CA ASP A 20 0.45 -24.42 -36.26
C ASP A 20 -0.93 -24.56 -36.91
N VAL A 21 -1.82 -25.32 -36.26
CA VAL A 21 -3.26 -25.20 -36.46
C VAL A 21 -3.93 -25.09 -35.10
N ASP A 22 -4.09 -23.83 -34.71
CA ASP A 22 -5.04 -23.32 -33.74
C ASP A 22 -6.42 -23.92 -34.01
N THR A 23 -7.00 -24.60 -33.01
CA THR A 23 -8.40 -25.06 -33.05
C THR A 23 -9.17 -24.50 -31.88
N ASP A 24 -9.33 -23.17 -31.90
CA ASP A 24 -10.38 -22.46 -31.19
C ASP A 24 -11.74 -22.82 -31.84
N ARG A 25 -12.40 -23.88 -31.34
CA ARG A 25 -13.77 -24.23 -31.74
C ARG A 25 -14.78 -23.51 -30.84
N GLN A 26 -15.36 -22.46 -31.44
CA GLN A 26 -16.65 -21.82 -31.22
C GLN A 26 -17.56 -22.44 -30.13
N TYR A 27 -17.82 -21.68 -29.07
CA TYR A 27 -19.06 -21.76 -28.31
C TYR A 27 -19.85 -20.47 -28.51
N GLY A 28 -20.98 -20.56 -29.23
CA GLY A 28 -21.98 -19.50 -29.31
C GLY A 28 -22.83 -19.43 -28.03
N PRO A 29 -23.50 -18.31 -27.76
CA PRO A 29 -24.29 -18.14 -26.54
C PRO A 29 -25.59 -18.96 -26.62
N LEU A 30 -25.80 -19.84 -25.65
CA LEU A 30 -27.09 -20.46 -25.40
C LEU A 30 -28.04 -19.40 -24.86
N SER A 31 -28.87 -18.86 -25.75
CA SER A 31 -30.03 -18.04 -25.40
C SER A 31 -31.03 -18.88 -24.59
N ARG A 32 -31.26 -18.52 -23.31
CA ARG A 32 -32.36 -19.06 -22.51
C ARG A 32 -33.38 -17.95 -22.26
N ASN A 33 -34.58 -18.20 -22.77
CA ASN A 33 -35.77 -17.37 -22.62
C ASN A 33 -36.09 -17.08 -21.15
N HIS A 34 -36.40 -15.81 -20.88
CA HIS A 34 -36.94 -15.33 -19.62
C HIS A 34 -38.35 -15.88 -19.41
N GLY A 35 -38.51 -16.74 -18.39
CA GLY A 35 -39.78 -17.02 -17.74
C GLY A 35 -39.67 -16.62 -16.27
N GLN A 36 -40.19 -15.45 -15.94
CA GLN A 36 -40.35 -14.99 -14.56
C GLN A 36 -41.36 -15.89 -13.84
N ILE A 37 -40.92 -16.64 -12.84
CA ILE A 37 -41.79 -17.19 -11.80
C ILE A 37 -41.26 -16.64 -10.47
N ALA A 38 -41.96 -15.62 -9.96
CA ALA A 38 -41.70 -15.03 -8.66
C ALA A 38 -42.21 -15.98 -7.56
N GLY A 39 -41.29 -16.53 -6.77
CA GLY A 39 -41.59 -17.23 -5.51
C GLY A 39 -41.31 -16.31 -4.32
N PRO A 40 -42.10 -16.36 -3.23
CA PRO A 40 -42.03 -15.38 -2.15
C PRO A 40 -41.00 -15.82 -1.11
N HIS A 41 -39.75 -15.42 -1.26
CA HIS A 41 -38.81 -15.45 -0.15
C HIS A 41 -38.06 -14.12 -0.06
N ALA A 42 -38.58 -13.32 0.88
CA ALA A 42 -37.99 -12.15 1.53
C ALA A 42 -36.63 -11.69 0.97
N ASN A 43 -36.72 -10.63 0.16
CA ASN A 43 -35.64 -9.72 -0.09
C ASN A 43 -35.25 -9.07 1.24
N ILE A 44 -34.30 -9.65 1.98
CA ILE A 44 -33.60 -8.92 3.04
C ILE A 44 -32.64 -8.01 2.28
N ASP A 45 -33.12 -6.80 1.99
CA ASP A 45 -32.31 -5.70 1.49
C ASP A 45 -31.09 -5.51 2.40
N ARG A 46 -29.96 -6.08 1.99
CA ARG A 46 -28.62 -5.74 2.51
C ARG A 46 -28.04 -4.51 1.79
N CYS A 47 -28.79 -3.91 0.87
CA CYS A 47 -28.34 -2.87 -0.05
C CYS A 47 -28.44 -1.44 0.50
N SER A 48 -29.14 -1.21 1.62
CA SER A 48 -29.39 0.15 2.13
C SER A 48 -28.24 0.78 2.93
N ASP A 49 -27.23 0.02 3.36
CA ASP A 49 -26.16 0.52 4.24
C ASP A 49 -24.79 0.71 3.56
N GLU A 50 -24.55 0.22 2.33
CA GLU A 50 -23.22 0.37 1.68
C GLU A 50 -22.87 1.82 1.34
N ALA A 51 -23.87 2.68 1.10
CA ALA A 51 -23.65 4.08 0.70
C ALA A 51 -23.02 4.96 1.79
N THR A 52 -23.06 4.52 3.06
CA THR A 52 -22.53 5.30 4.20
C THR A 52 -21.15 4.83 4.67
N VAL A 53 -20.65 3.69 4.16
CA VAL A 53 -19.38 3.12 4.61
C VAL A 53 -18.21 3.77 3.88
N ARG A 54 -17.30 4.40 4.65
CA ARG A 54 -16.08 5.03 4.13
C ARG A 54 -15.22 4.01 3.38
N GLN A 55 -14.88 4.37 2.14
CA GLN A 55 -14.01 3.57 1.28
C GLN A 55 -12.56 4.01 1.44
N TYR A 56 -11.66 3.04 1.40
CA TYR A 56 -10.24 3.24 1.60
C TYR A 56 -9.47 2.92 0.32
N GLY A 57 -8.57 3.83 -0.07
CA GLY A 57 -7.72 3.65 -1.24
C GLY A 57 -6.54 2.69 -1.00
N PRO A 58 -5.75 2.38 -2.04
CA PRO A 58 -4.69 1.38 -2.01
C PRO A 58 -3.64 1.55 -0.90
N LEU A 59 -3.36 2.78 -0.49
CA LEU A 59 -2.41 3.10 0.58
C LEU A 59 -2.86 2.56 1.95
N TRP A 60 -4.15 2.36 2.15
CA TRP A 60 -4.76 1.93 3.40
C TRP A 60 -5.02 0.42 3.45
N TRP A 61 -5.01 -0.25 2.29
CA TRP A 61 -5.37 -1.66 2.23
C TRP A 61 -4.47 -2.55 3.07
N GLY A 62 -3.18 -2.23 3.17
CA GLY A 62 -2.23 -2.95 4.02
C GLY A 62 -2.50 -2.83 5.52
N LEU A 63 -3.40 -1.95 5.96
CA LEU A 63 -3.80 -1.85 7.37
C LEU A 63 -4.98 -2.76 7.70
N ASP A 64 -5.75 -3.21 6.70
CA ASP A 64 -6.82 -4.18 6.89
C ASP A 64 -6.25 -5.60 6.88
N PRO A 65 -6.41 -6.40 7.97
CA PRO A 65 -5.93 -7.78 8.00
C PRO A 65 -6.45 -8.66 6.86
N SER A 66 -7.65 -8.33 6.33
CA SER A 66 -8.31 -9.04 5.22
C SER A 66 -7.51 -8.95 3.91
N PHE A 67 -6.62 -7.96 3.78
CA PHE A 67 -5.81 -7.77 2.57
C PHE A 67 -4.74 -8.85 2.38
N PHE A 68 -4.21 -9.38 3.49
CA PHE A 68 -3.17 -10.40 3.48
C PHE A 68 -3.73 -11.81 3.72
N ALA A 69 -4.88 -11.93 4.38
CA ALA A 69 -5.53 -13.21 4.63
C ALA A 69 -6.30 -13.73 3.40
N ALA A 70 -6.38 -15.05 3.26
CA ALA A 70 -7.34 -15.67 2.35
C ALA A 70 -8.73 -15.60 2.99
N ALA A 71 -9.59 -14.73 2.47
CA ALA A 71 -10.92 -14.54 3.01
C ALA A 71 -11.77 -15.81 2.80
N HIS A 72 -12.26 -16.39 3.90
CA HIS A 72 -13.20 -17.51 3.83
C HIS A 72 -14.57 -16.95 3.45
N LEU A 73 -15.03 -17.28 2.25
CA LEU A 73 -16.29 -16.78 1.69
C LEU A 73 -17.05 -17.92 1.04
N SER A 74 -18.38 -17.79 0.98
CA SER A 74 -19.16 -18.66 0.11
C SER A 74 -18.93 -18.28 -1.35
N ILE A 75 -19.09 -19.23 -2.27
CA ILE A 75 -18.90 -18.98 -3.70
C ILE A 75 -19.86 -17.89 -4.20
N ARG A 76 -21.09 -17.85 -3.68
CA ARG A 76 -22.02 -16.76 -3.94
C ARG A 76 -21.46 -15.39 -3.55
N ASP A 77 -20.89 -15.28 -2.35
CA ASP A 77 -20.27 -14.02 -1.93
C ASP A 77 -19.10 -13.66 -2.83
N ILE A 78 -18.27 -14.64 -3.20
CA ILE A 78 -17.14 -14.42 -4.12
C ILE A 78 -17.65 -13.83 -5.43
N HIS A 79 -18.76 -14.31 -6.00
CA HIS A 79 -19.37 -13.75 -7.22
C HIS A 79 -19.95 -12.35 -7.03
N TRP A 80 -20.39 -12.00 -5.83
CA TRP A 80 -20.97 -10.68 -5.52
C TRP A 80 -19.96 -9.63 -5.05
N LEU A 81 -18.70 -9.99 -4.81
CA LEU A 81 -17.68 -9.00 -4.50
C LEU A 81 -17.64 -7.90 -5.57
N GLN A 82 -17.48 -6.65 -5.16
CA GLN A 82 -17.38 -5.53 -6.08
C GLN A 82 -15.92 -5.33 -6.51
N THR A 83 -15.66 -5.17 -7.80
CA THR A 83 -14.30 -4.97 -8.32
C THR A 83 -13.90 -3.50 -8.27
N TYR A 84 -12.67 -3.18 -7.88
CA TYR A 84 -12.14 -1.82 -8.03
C TYR A 84 -11.84 -1.52 -9.50
N THR A 85 -12.28 -0.37 -10.01
CA THR A 85 -12.08 0.03 -11.42
C THR A 85 -10.60 0.02 -11.83
N ASP A 86 -9.74 0.51 -10.93
CA ASP A 86 -8.30 0.68 -11.21
C ASP A 86 -7.49 -0.57 -10.84
N TYR A 87 -8.11 -1.54 -10.15
CA TYR A 87 -7.44 -2.72 -9.60
C TYR A 87 -8.30 -3.98 -9.82
N PRO A 88 -8.34 -4.53 -11.04
CA PRO A 88 -9.28 -5.61 -11.40
C PRO A 88 -9.07 -6.93 -10.64
N ASN A 89 -7.88 -7.15 -10.10
CA ASN A 89 -7.53 -8.35 -9.30
C ASN A 89 -7.73 -8.17 -7.80
N ILE A 90 -8.33 -7.05 -7.38
CA ILE A 90 -8.69 -6.76 -6.00
C ILE A 90 -10.16 -6.41 -5.99
N CYS A 91 -10.91 -7.11 -5.16
CA CYS A 91 -12.32 -6.84 -4.97
C CYS A 91 -12.53 -6.24 -3.57
N ARG A 92 -13.76 -5.83 -3.29
CA ARG A 92 -14.17 -5.40 -1.96
C ARG A 92 -15.41 -6.15 -1.50
N TYR A 93 -15.38 -6.49 -0.22
CA TYR A 93 -16.56 -6.83 0.56
C TYR A 93 -16.83 -5.65 1.48
N ARG A 94 -17.92 -4.90 1.25
CA ARG A 94 -18.13 -3.58 1.88
C ARG A 94 -16.92 -2.65 1.66
N ASN A 95 -16.12 -2.38 2.69
CA ASN A 95 -14.88 -1.59 2.59
C ASN A 95 -13.60 -2.41 2.83
N HIS A 96 -13.70 -3.73 2.99
CA HIS A 96 -12.56 -4.63 3.13
C HIS A 96 -11.97 -4.96 1.75
N PRO A 97 -10.67 -4.72 1.49
CA PRO A 97 -10.04 -5.11 0.25
C PRO A 97 -9.72 -6.61 0.26
N ILE A 98 -10.38 -7.36 -0.63
CA ILE A 98 -10.25 -8.81 -0.77
C ILE A 98 -9.45 -9.13 -2.03
N ARG A 99 -8.26 -9.71 -1.84
CA ARG A 99 -7.38 -10.15 -2.94
C ARG A 99 -7.25 -11.68 -3.01
N LEU A 100 -7.31 -12.33 -1.85
CA LEU A 100 -7.20 -13.77 -1.69
C LEU A 100 -8.50 -14.30 -1.11
N VAL A 101 -8.94 -15.45 -1.62
CA VAL A 101 -10.13 -16.15 -1.13
C VAL A 101 -9.79 -17.59 -0.83
N ARG A 102 -10.56 -18.17 0.09
CA ARG A 102 -10.61 -19.61 0.34
C ARG A 102 -12.07 -20.06 0.29
N ALA A 103 -12.32 -21.13 -0.43
CA ALA A 103 -13.61 -21.81 -0.52
C ALA A 103 -13.43 -23.30 -0.21
N LEU A 104 -14.51 -23.93 0.26
CA LEU A 104 -14.63 -25.37 0.45
C LEU A 104 -15.82 -25.83 -0.39
N GLY A 105 -15.64 -26.86 -1.21
CA GLY A 105 -16.73 -27.41 -2.01
C GLY A 105 -16.32 -28.63 -2.82
N TYR A 106 -17.31 -29.23 -3.47
CA TYR A 106 -17.13 -30.42 -4.30
C TYR A 106 -16.64 -30.05 -5.69
N VAL A 107 -15.70 -30.84 -6.21
CA VAL A 107 -15.23 -30.71 -7.59
C VAL A 107 -16.27 -31.26 -8.54
N VAL A 108 -16.87 -30.41 -9.37
CA VAL A 108 -17.98 -30.76 -10.27
C VAL A 108 -17.58 -30.86 -11.74
N SER A 109 -16.43 -30.28 -12.13
CA SER A 109 -15.85 -30.44 -13.46
C SER A 109 -14.33 -30.40 -13.41
N VAL A 110 -13.66 -31.11 -14.31
CA VAL A 110 -12.20 -31.13 -14.46
C VAL A 110 -11.85 -31.18 -15.95
N HIS A 111 -11.01 -30.24 -16.37
CA HIS A 111 -10.46 -30.12 -17.71
C HIS A 111 -8.94 -29.98 -17.63
N LEU A 112 -8.25 -30.91 -18.28
CA LEU A 112 -6.80 -31.03 -18.22
C LEU A 112 -6.17 -30.41 -19.45
N PHE A 113 -5.13 -29.61 -19.24
CA PHE A 113 -4.27 -29.06 -20.28
C PHE A 113 -2.81 -29.40 -19.96
N SER A 114 -1.91 -29.18 -20.93
CA SER A 114 -0.49 -29.48 -20.77
C SER A 114 0.18 -28.70 -19.62
N ASN A 115 -0.23 -27.45 -19.38
CA ASN A 115 0.42 -26.57 -18.40
C ASN A 115 -0.47 -26.14 -17.23
N ARG A 116 -1.72 -26.61 -17.19
CA ARG A 116 -2.70 -26.24 -16.17
C ARG A 116 -3.83 -27.26 -16.09
N GLN A 117 -4.52 -27.26 -14.96
CA GLN A 117 -5.85 -27.83 -14.86
C GLN A 117 -6.88 -26.73 -14.58
N LEU A 118 -8.02 -26.83 -15.27
CA LEU A 118 -9.21 -26.03 -15.01
C LEU A 118 -10.24 -26.94 -14.37
N PHE A 119 -10.74 -26.59 -13.21
CA PHE A 119 -11.78 -27.36 -12.54
C PHE A 119 -12.81 -26.41 -11.93
N GLN A 120 -13.98 -26.91 -11.60
CA GLN A 120 -15.03 -26.12 -10.95
C GLN A 120 -15.36 -26.70 -9.59
N VAL A 121 -15.62 -25.81 -8.64
CA VAL A 121 -15.99 -26.14 -7.26
C VAL A 121 -17.39 -25.62 -6.98
N ASP A 122 -18.22 -26.44 -6.33
CA ASP A 122 -19.58 -26.13 -5.87
C ASP A 122 -19.67 -26.26 -4.34
N ASP A 123 -20.15 -25.22 -3.66
CA ASP A 123 -20.33 -25.19 -2.20
C ASP A 123 -21.81 -25.15 -1.78
N GLY A 124 -22.72 -25.44 -2.72
CA GLY A 124 -24.18 -25.34 -2.55
C GLY A 124 -24.73 -23.92 -2.66
N THR A 125 -23.88 -22.88 -2.64
CA THR A 125 -24.29 -21.47 -2.81
C THR A 125 -24.08 -20.97 -4.24
N GLY A 126 -23.13 -21.58 -4.95
CA GLY A 126 -22.81 -21.34 -6.37
C GLY A 126 -21.61 -22.18 -6.83
N VAL A 127 -21.26 -22.06 -8.11
CA VAL A 127 -20.13 -22.76 -8.73
C VAL A 127 -19.07 -21.75 -9.17
N ILE A 128 -17.79 -22.02 -8.92
CA ILE A 128 -16.68 -21.16 -9.37
C ILE A 128 -15.61 -21.94 -10.12
N SER A 129 -15.09 -21.34 -11.19
CA SER A 129 -13.96 -21.87 -11.95
C SER A 129 -12.65 -21.63 -11.20
N CYS A 130 -11.80 -22.64 -11.19
CA CYS A 130 -10.51 -22.67 -10.54
C CYS A 130 -9.42 -23.04 -11.55
N VAL A 131 -8.40 -22.21 -11.67
CA VAL A 131 -7.27 -22.40 -12.58
C VAL A 131 -6.02 -22.68 -11.76
N GLN A 132 -5.46 -23.88 -11.91
CA GLN A 132 -4.20 -24.25 -11.26
C GLN A 132 -3.12 -24.50 -12.32
N TRP A 133 -2.05 -23.71 -12.26
CA TRP A 133 -0.88 -23.88 -13.09
C TRP A 133 -0.01 -25.03 -12.56
N ILE A 134 0.50 -25.85 -13.45
CA ILE A 134 1.27 -27.05 -13.11
C ILE A 134 2.69 -26.86 -13.64
N SER A 135 3.69 -26.97 -12.76
CA SER A 135 5.09 -26.91 -13.16
C SER A 135 5.49 -28.17 -13.93
N GLU A 136 6.48 -28.05 -14.81
CA GLU A 136 7.04 -29.19 -15.57
C GLU A 136 7.50 -30.32 -14.62
N ALA A 137 8.15 -29.96 -13.50
CA ALA A 137 8.56 -30.92 -12.47
C ALA A 137 7.38 -31.69 -11.83
N ALA A 138 6.21 -31.07 -11.67
CA ALA A 138 5.02 -31.73 -11.13
C ALA A 138 4.36 -32.66 -12.16
N GLN A 139 4.55 -32.41 -13.45
CA GLN A 139 4.08 -33.28 -14.54
C GLN A 139 4.90 -34.57 -14.61
N GLU A 140 6.21 -34.48 -14.40
CA GLU A 140 7.14 -35.62 -14.44
C GLU A 140 7.05 -36.50 -13.18
N ALA A 141 6.79 -35.91 -12.01
CA ALA A 141 6.87 -36.61 -10.73
C ALA A 141 5.66 -37.50 -10.39
N ASN A 142 4.48 -37.32 -11.00
CA ASN A 142 3.26 -38.05 -10.62
C ASN A 142 2.26 -38.17 -11.77
N ALA A 143 2.47 -39.07 -12.73
CA ALA A 143 1.58 -39.24 -13.89
C ALA A 143 0.13 -39.68 -13.53
N SER A 144 -0.13 -40.18 -12.31
CA SER A 144 -1.43 -40.75 -11.90
C SER A 144 -2.20 -39.96 -10.82
N THR A 145 -1.64 -38.87 -10.27
CA THR A 145 -2.24 -38.12 -9.14
C THR A 145 -2.09 -36.60 -9.22
N TRP A 146 -1.56 -36.07 -10.32
CA TRP A 146 -1.36 -34.61 -10.47
C TRP A 146 -2.66 -33.81 -10.61
N HIS A 147 -3.74 -34.46 -11.04
CA HIS A 147 -5.02 -33.81 -11.26
C HIS A 147 -5.99 -34.01 -10.09
N VAL A 148 -6.84 -33.00 -9.88
CA VAL A 148 -7.93 -33.11 -8.92
C VAL A 148 -8.98 -34.13 -9.40
N GLN A 149 -9.60 -34.86 -8.47
CA GLN A 149 -10.63 -35.86 -8.79
C GLN A 149 -12.03 -35.25 -8.72
N LEU A 150 -12.92 -35.69 -9.63
CA LEU A 150 -14.33 -35.33 -9.61
C LEU A 150 -15.02 -35.90 -8.38
N GLY A 151 -15.93 -35.13 -7.78
CA GLY A 151 -16.69 -35.51 -6.59
C GLY A 151 -15.90 -35.41 -5.29
N THR A 152 -14.65 -34.94 -5.32
CA THR A 152 -13.85 -34.74 -4.12
C THR A 152 -14.17 -33.41 -3.45
N LEU A 153 -14.29 -33.40 -2.13
CA LEU A 153 -14.41 -32.20 -1.33
C LEU A 153 -13.03 -31.57 -1.15
N VAL A 154 -12.88 -30.29 -1.52
CA VAL A 154 -11.57 -29.62 -1.53
C VAL A 154 -11.63 -28.22 -0.95
N TYR A 155 -10.60 -27.84 -0.19
CA TYR A 155 -10.29 -26.43 0.00
C TYR A 155 -9.53 -25.91 -1.19
N VAL A 156 -10.00 -24.80 -1.75
CA VAL A 156 -9.28 -24.04 -2.78
C VAL A 156 -8.98 -22.67 -2.25
N SER A 157 -7.69 -22.32 -2.22
CA SER A 157 -7.22 -20.98 -1.88
C SER A 157 -6.49 -20.36 -3.07
N GLY A 158 -6.74 -19.08 -3.32
CA GLY A 158 -6.12 -18.41 -4.46
C GLY A 158 -6.46 -16.94 -4.59
N ARG A 159 -5.93 -16.34 -5.65
CA ARG A 159 -6.25 -14.96 -6.04
C ARG A 159 -7.57 -14.94 -6.80
N ILE A 160 -8.39 -13.91 -6.54
CA ILE A 160 -9.52 -13.62 -7.41
C ILE A 160 -8.99 -13.08 -8.74
N SER A 161 -9.47 -13.63 -9.84
CA SER A 161 -9.21 -13.11 -11.18
C SER A 161 -10.48 -13.18 -12.03
N THR A 162 -10.46 -12.52 -13.18
CA THR A 162 -11.57 -12.51 -14.13
C THR A 162 -11.04 -12.92 -15.50
N PHE A 163 -11.76 -13.81 -16.19
CA PHE A 163 -11.47 -14.18 -17.56
C PHE A 163 -12.76 -14.11 -18.39
N ARG A 164 -12.74 -13.30 -19.45
CA ARG A 164 -13.92 -13.03 -20.29
C ARG A 164 -15.15 -12.63 -19.44
N GLU A 165 -14.96 -11.68 -18.53
CA GLU A 165 -15.98 -11.21 -17.58
C GLU A 165 -16.52 -12.25 -16.59
N VAL A 166 -15.95 -13.45 -16.55
CA VAL A 166 -16.32 -14.49 -15.57
C VAL A 166 -15.29 -14.54 -14.46
N ARG A 167 -15.76 -14.44 -13.21
CA ARG A 167 -14.90 -14.53 -12.02
C ARG A 167 -14.43 -15.96 -11.79
N GLN A 168 -13.16 -16.10 -11.44
CA GLN A 168 -12.49 -17.37 -11.20
C GLN A 168 -11.45 -17.24 -10.09
N ILE A 169 -10.95 -18.37 -9.59
CA ILE A 169 -9.87 -18.43 -8.61
C ILE A 169 -8.60 -18.91 -9.32
N THR A 170 -7.57 -18.08 -9.33
CA THR A 170 -6.21 -18.52 -9.69
C THR A 170 -5.61 -19.19 -8.46
N VAL A 171 -5.53 -20.53 -8.51
CA VAL A 171 -5.24 -21.39 -7.36
C VAL A 171 -3.78 -21.24 -6.93
N SER A 172 -3.57 -20.94 -5.65
CA SER A 172 -2.25 -21.01 -5.00
C SER A 172 -2.08 -22.28 -4.20
N SER A 173 -3.17 -22.83 -3.65
CA SER A 173 -3.16 -24.06 -2.87
C SER A 173 -4.52 -24.76 -2.98
N ILE A 174 -4.46 -26.08 -3.08
CA ILE A 174 -5.61 -26.98 -3.02
C ILE A 174 -5.29 -28.11 -2.05
N SER A 175 -6.26 -28.51 -1.23
CA SER A 175 -6.14 -29.67 -0.34
C SER A 175 -7.47 -30.42 -0.27
N VAL A 176 -7.40 -31.75 -0.29
CA VAL A 176 -8.56 -32.62 -0.09
C VAL A 176 -9.02 -32.52 1.38
N GLU A 177 -10.33 -32.51 1.57
CA GLU A 177 -10.98 -32.61 2.87
C GLU A 177 -11.69 -33.95 2.96
N ASP A 178 -11.31 -34.76 3.95
CA ASP A 178 -11.83 -36.12 4.12
C ASP A 178 -13.01 -36.17 5.10
N ASP A 179 -13.10 -35.19 6.02
CA ASP A 179 -14.20 -35.14 6.98
C ASP A 179 -15.38 -34.34 6.43
N VAL A 180 -16.46 -35.03 6.11
CA VAL A 180 -17.71 -34.43 5.60
C VAL A 180 -18.30 -33.42 6.60
N MET A 181 -18.06 -33.59 7.90
CA MET A 181 -18.57 -32.65 8.92
C MET A 181 -17.93 -31.26 8.79
N ASN A 182 -16.73 -31.16 8.19
CA ASN A 182 -16.06 -29.89 7.98
C ASN A 182 -16.82 -28.98 7.01
N GLU A 183 -17.70 -29.49 6.15
CA GLU A 183 -18.57 -28.67 5.30
C GLU A 183 -19.52 -27.80 6.15
N ALA A 184 -20.23 -28.42 7.10
CA ALA A 184 -21.13 -27.70 8.00
C ALA A 184 -20.37 -26.72 8.92
N LEU A 185 -19.21 -27.14 9.44
CA LEU A 185 -18.35 -26.28 10.25
C LEU A 185 -17.84 -25.08 9.45
N TRP A 186 -17.53 -25.28 8.17
CA TRP A 186 -17.08 -24.23 7.26
C TRP A 186 -18.15 -23.18 7.02
N TRP A 187 -19.40 -23.59 6.77
CA TRP A 187 -20.51 -22.65 6.62
C TRP A 187 -20.73 -21.82 7.90
N MET A 188 -20.69 -22.46 9.08
CA MET A 188 -20.77 -21.74 10.36
C MET A 188 -19.60 -20.77 10.53
N ARG A 189 -18.40 -21.17 10.14
CA ARG A 189 -17.20 -20.31 10.18
C ARG A 189 -17.34 -19.09 9.27
N ILE A 190 -17.89 -19.24 8.07
CA ILE A 190 -18.17 -18.12 7.17
C ILE A 190 -19.16 -17.15 7.82
N GLN A 191 -20.25 -17.64 8.43
CA GLN A 191 -21.22 -16.76 9.09
C GLN A 191 -20.60 -16.01 10.27
N GLN A 192 -19.78 -16.70 11.07
CA GLN A 192 -19.03 -16.06 12.16
C GLN A 192 -18.10 -14.96 11.63
N LEU A 193 -17.33 -15.24 10.57
CA LEU A 193 -16.40 -14.27 9.98
C LEU A 193 -17.14 -13.08 9.35
N LYS A 194 -18.30 -13.30 8.73
CA LYS A 194 -19.16 -12.21 8.28
C LYS A 194 -19.54 -11.31 9.45
N GLN A 195 -20.14 -11.86 10.51
CA GLN A 195 -20.61 -11.08 11.65
C GLN A 195 -19.49 -10.36 12.41
N GLN A 196 -18.32 -10.98 12.53
CA GLN A 196 -17.22 -10.48 13.37
C GLN A 196 -16.19 -9.65 12.60
N VAL A 197 -16.07 -9.86 11.29
CA VAL A 197 -15.03 -9.25 10.46
C VAL A 197 -15.66 -8.55 9.26
N TYR A 198 -16.23 -9.27 8.31
CA TYR A 198 -16.53 -8.70 6.98
C TYR A 198 -17.73 -7.74 6.96
N ASP A 199 -18.72 -7.95 7.83
CA ASP A 199 -19.85 -7.05 7.99
C ASP A 199 -19.52 -5.88 8.92
N VAL A 200 -18.41 -5.93 9.67
CA VAL A 200 -17.96 -4.86 10.57
C VAL A 200 -17.01 -3.95 9.78
N PRO A 201 -17.41 -2.71 9.43
CA PRO A 201 -16.57 -1.86 8.60
C PRO A 201 -15.16 -1.69 9.16
N PHE A 202 -14.16 -1.84 8.29
CA PHE A 202 -12.79 -1.57 8.68
C PHE A 202 -12.61 -0.09 9.02
N GLU A 203 -12.08 0.18 10.21
CA GLU A 203 -11.77 1.53 10.68
C GLU A 203 -10.36 1.55 11.30
N PRO A 204 -9.30 1.89 10.54
CA PRO A 204 -7.91 1.76 10.96
C PRO A 204 -7.53 2.58 12.20
N LEU A 205 -8.39 3.54 12.60
CA LEU A 205 -8.16 4.46 13.71
C LEU A 205 -9.06 4.19 14.94
N LYS A 206 -9.95 3.20 14.89
CA LYS A 206 -10.65 2.71 16.09
C LYS A 206 -9.81 1.60 16.73
N ALA A 207 -8.73 1.99 17.40
CA ALA A 207 -8.04 1.08 18.30
C ALA A 207 -9.00 0.65 19.42
N ASN A 208 -9.14 -0.66 19.62
CA ASN A 208 -9.90 -1.27 20.70
C ASN A 208 -9.57 -0.60 22.04
N GLY A 209 -10.60 -0.29 22.82
CA GLY A 209 -10.56 0.49 24.06
C GLY A 209 -9.81 -0.13 25.26
N ASN A 210 -8.78 -0.95 25.03
CA ASN A 210 -8.00 -1.59 26.09
C ASN A 210 -6.52 -1.17 26.15
N THR A 211 -6.06 -0.23 25.33
CA THR A 211 -4.80 0.47 25.61
C THR A 211 -5.09 1.60 26.61
N ARG A 212 -5.10 1.25 27.90
CA ARG A 212 -4.88 2.22 28.98
C ARG A 212 -3.45 2.74 28.87
N GLU A 213 -3.18 3.60 27.90
CA GLU A 213 -2.10 4.57 27.97
C GLU A 213 -2.67 5.96 27.71
N VAL A 214 -3.12 6.56 28.82
CA VAL A 214 -3.00 8.00 29.12
C VAL A 214 -3.32 8.97 27.98
N VAL A 215 -4.43 8.77 27.26
CA VAL A 215 -5.10 9.91 26.62
C VAL A 215 -5.87 10.62 27.73
N ARG A 216 -5.20 11.59 28.34
CA ARG A 216 -5.85 12.59 29.20
C ARG A 216 -7.03 13.15 28.41
N LYS A 217 -8.26 12.83 28.85
CA LYS A 217 -9.45 13.60 28.53
C LYS A 217 -9.09 15.08 28.67
N ARG A 218 -9.13 15.83 27.57
CA ARG A 218 -9.33 17.26 27.68
C ARG A 218 -10.83 17.49 27.54
N PRO A 219 -11.48 18.11 28.52
CA PRO A 219 -12.84 18.60 28.34
C PRO A 219 -12.80 19.76 27.33
N ASN A 220 -13.86 19.85 26.51
CA ASN A 220 -14.15 20.82 25.44
C ASN A 220 -13.91 20.33 24.01
N ASP A 221 -14.74 19.40 23.55
CA ASP A 221 -15.07 19.28 22.12
C ASP A 221 -16.14 20.33 21.77
N GLU A 222 -15.66 21.54 21.48
CA GLU A 222 -16.37 22.48 20.60
C GLU A 222 -16.07 22.08 19.15
N PRO A 223 -17.01 22.24 18.20
CA PRO A 223 -16.85 21.81 16.81
C PRO A 223 -15.65 22.54 16.19
N HIS A 224 -14.51 21.85 16.14
CA HIS A 224 -13.24 22.45 15.74
C HIS A 224 -13.26 22.82 14.27
N GLU A 225 -13.41 24.11 14.00
CA GLU A 225 -13.07 24.73 12.73
C GLU A 225 -11.61 24.34 12.36
N VAL A 226 -11.45 23.50 11.34
CA VAL A 226 -10.14 23.03 10.89
C VAL A 226 -9.53 24.12 10.01
N SER A 227 -8.94 25.12 10.65
CA SER A 227 -8.33 26.25 9.93
C SER A 227 -6.99 25.88 9.29
N GLU A 228 -6.63 26.60 8.22
CA GLU A 228 -5.35 26.45 7.52
C GLU A 228 -4.14 26.70 8.44
N ALA A 229 -4.26 27.60 9.41
CA ALA A 229 -3.21 27.83 10.42
C ALA A 229 -3.04 26.63 11.37
N LYS A 230 -4.13 25.93 11.72
CA LYS A 230 -4.08 24.70 12.51
C LYS A 230 -3.44 23.57 11.71
N PHE A 231 -3.77 23.46 10.42
CA PHE A 231 -3.14 22.52 9.48
C PHE A 231 -1.61 22.72 9.44
N GLN A 232 -1.15 23.97 9.25
CA GLN A 232 0.28 24.28 9.23
C GLN A 232 1.00 23.85 10.52
N LYS A 233 0.42 24.11 11.70
CA LYS A 233 0.99 23.67 12.98
C LYS A 233 1.06 22.15 13.10
N ILE A 234 0.08 21.42 12.58
CA ILE A 234 0.07 19.96 12.57
C ILE A 234 1.20 19.42 11.69
N VAL A 235 1.36 19.99 10.48
CA VAL A 235 2.46 19.60 9.58
C VAL A 235 3.83 19.87 10.21
N GLN A 236 4.00 21.01 10.87
CA GLN A 236 5.24 21.33 11.62
C GLN A 236 5.55 20.27 12.68
N LYS A 237 4.55 19.92 13.50
CA LYS A 237 4.71 18.91 14.54
C LYS A 237 5.02 17.54 13.96
N PHE A 238 4.35 17.15 12.87
CA PHE A 238 4.59 15.88 12.19
C PHE A 238 6.05 15.79 11.71
N LEU A 239 6.55 16.82 11.02
CA LEU A 239 7.94 16.84 10.54
C LEU A 239 8.96 16.83 11.68
N GLY A 240 8.66 17.48 12.80
CA GLY A 240 9.52 17.45 13.99
C GLY A 240 9.55 16.09 14.70
N GLN A 241 8.50 15.27 14.56
CA GLN A 241 8.37 13.98 15.25
C GLN A 241 8.65 12.77 14.36
N SER A 242 8.62 12.93 13.04
CA SER A 242 8.73 11.81 12.08
C SER A 242 10.15 11.24 11.96
N GLY A 243 11.17 11.92 12.47
CA GLY A 243 12.56 11.51 12.33
C GLY A 243 13.08 11.53 10.89
N LEU A 244 12.31 12.11 9.96
CA LEU A 244 12.68 12.19 8.55
C LEU A 244 13.83 13.17 8.34
N GLU A 245 14.75 12.83 7.46
CA GLU A 245 15.81 13.74 7.03
C GLU A 245 15.42 14.51 5.77
N THR A 246 14.77 13.80 4.85
CA THR A 246 14.27 14.34 3.58
C THR A 246 12.89 13.78 3.29
N PHE A 247 12.11 14.51 2.51
CA PHE A 247 10.79 14.06 2.06
C PHE A 247 10.48 14.61 0.67
N LYS A 248 9.60 13.91 -0.05
CA LYS A 248 9.01 14.40 -1.30
C LYS A 248 7.63 14.98 -1.05
N TYR A 249 7.24 15.99 -1.82
CA TYR A 249 5.90 16.56 -1.78
C TYR A 249 4.81 15.48 -1.96
N GLN A 250 4.97 14.61 -2.96
CA GLN A 250 3.98 13.56 -3.25
C GLN A 250 3.84 12.55 -2.10
N THR A 251 4.93 12.29 -1.37
CA THR A 251 4.90 11.40 -0.21
C THR A 251 4.08 12.02 0.93
N LEU A 252 4.20 13.33 1.16
CA LEU A 252 3.40 14.02 2.18
C LEU A 252 1.89 14.00 1.87
N LEU A 253 1.52 14.16 0.60
CA LEU A 253 0.11 14.06 0.16
C LEU A 253 -0.50 12.70 0.46
N ASN A 254 0.31 11.64 0.43
CA ASN A 254 -0.12 10.25 0.60
C ASN A 254 -0.15 9.79 2.08
N THR A 255 -0.05 10.71 3.04
CA THR A 255 -0.13 10.42 4.49
C THR A 255 -1.46 10.87 5.09
N ASP A 256 -1.67 10.64 6.39
CA ASP A 256 -2.80 11.17 7.18
C ASP A 256 -2.97 12.70 7.08
N LEU A 257 -1.91 13.42 6.69
CA LEU A 257 -1.96 14.85 6.40
C LEU A 257 -2.81 15.15 5.16
N GLY A 258 -2.84 14.25 4.17
CA GLY A 258 -3.67 14.36 2.97
C GLY A 258 -5.15 14.37 3.33
N ASP A 259 -5.58 13.41 4.16
CA ASP A 259 -6.94 13.33 4.69
C ASP A 259 -7.32 14.56 5.53
N LEU A 260 -6.37 15.09 6.30
CA LEU A 260 -6.60 16.30 7.09
C LEU A 260 -6.74 17.54 6.19
N ALA A 261 -5.96 17.63 5.11
CA ALA A 261 -6.08 18.69 4.12
C ALA A 261 -7.40 18.62 3.35
N ILE A 262 -7.87 17.42 2.98
CA ILE A 262 -9.19 17.23 2.36
C ILE A 262 -10.29 17.76 3.27
N ARG A 263 -10.22 17.49 4.59
CA ARG A 263 -11.17 18.02 5.57
C ARG A 263 -11.13 19.54 5.68
N VAL A 264 -9.93 20.14 5.71
CA VAL A 264 -9.76 21.61 5.70
C VAL A 264 -10.41 22.22 4.46
N VAL A 265 -10.11 21.68 3.27
CA VAL A 265 -10.66 22.19 2.00
C VAL A 265 -12.17 21.99 1.94
N SER A 266 -12.68 20.82 2.32
CA SER A 266 -14.12 20.52 2.30
C SER A 266 -14.91 21.37 3.29
N SER A 267 -14.30 21.77 4.41
CA SER A 267 -14.95 22.70 5.36
C SER A 267 -15.11 24.12 4.79
N LYS A 268 -14.14 24.58 3.97
CA LYS A 268 -14.20 25.90 3.33
C LYS A 268 -15.03 25.90 2.05
N PHE A 269 -15.07 24.77 1.34
CA PHE A 269 -15.70 24.63 0.03
C PHE A 269 -16.51 23.32 -0.07
N PRO A 270 -17.71 23.24 0.54
CA PRO A 270 -18.46 22.01 0.67
C PRO A 270 -19.03 21.45 -0.65
N ASN A 271 -19.26 22.31 -1.66
CA ASN A 271 -19.95 21.95 -2.91
C ASN A 271 -19.03 21.81 -4.14
N GLU A 272 -17.72 21.66 -3.94
CA GLU A 272 -16.78 21.56 -5.06
C GLU A 272 -16.66 20.13 -5.62
N SER A 273 -16.54 20.05 -6.95
CA SER A 273 -16.23 18.81 -7.66
C SER A 273 -14.89 18.24 -7.23
N SER A 274 -14.73 16.92 -7.36
CA SER A 274 -13.52 16.19 -6.94
C SER A 274 -12.24 16.78 -7.53
N ASN A 275 -12.23 17.04 -8.84
CA ASN A 275 -11.04 17.57 -9.54
C ASN A 275 -10.59 18.93 -8.98
N VAL A 276 -11.54 19.82 -8.66
CA VAL A 276 -11.22 21.14 -8.09
C VAL A 276 -10.71 20.98 -6.66
N ARG A 277 -11.30 20.07 -5.88
CA ARG A 277 -10.87 19.78 -4.52
C ARG A 277 -9.43 19.30 -4.45
N ASP A 278 -9.02 18.41 -5.36
CA ASP A 278 -7.64 17.89 -5.42
C ASP A 278 -6.63 19.01 -5.73
N THR A 279 -6.97 19.91 -6.67
CA THR A 279 -6.11 21.08 -6.96
C THR A 279 -5.96 22.03 -5.77
N ARG A 280 -7.02 22.20 -4.97
CA ARG A 280 -7.00 23.03 -3.77
C ARG A 280 -6.23 22.38 -2.62
N VAL A 281 -6.36 21.07 -2.44
CA VAL A 281 -5.54 20.31 -1.49
C VAL A 281 -4.07 20.46 -1.86
N GLY A 282 -3.74 20.33 -3.15
CA GLY A 282 -2.38 20.57 -3.62
C GLY A 282 -1.88 21.99 -3.31
N SER A 283 -2.73 22.99 -3.54
CA SER A 283 -2.41 24.39 -3.27
C SER A 283 -2.26 24.67 -1.77
N LEU A 284 -3.02 24.00 -0.90
CA LEU A 284 -2.88 24.08 0.55
C LEU A 284 -1.54 23.51 1.02
N PHE A 285 -1.14 22.34 0.50
CA PHE A 285 0.16 21.74 0.81
C PHE A 285 1.32 22.60 0.32
N ARG A 286 1.25 23.11 -0.92
CA ARG A 286 2.30 23.99 -1.47
C ARG A 286 2.46 25.26 -0.64
N ARG A 287 1.35 25.90 -0.24
CA ARG A 287 1.40 27.08 0.64
C ARG A 287 1.97 26.73 2.02
N THR A 288 1.58 25.59 2.58
CA THR A 288 2.07 25.14 3.89
C THR A 288 3.56 24.85 3.86
N ILE A 289 4.05 24.08 2.89
CA ILE A 289 5.48 23.79 2.71
C ILE A 289 6.25 25.08 2.42
N GLY A 290 5.72 25.97 1.57
CA GLY A 290 6.31 27.28 1.33
C GLY A 290 6.48 28.08 2.62
N ALA A 291 5.48 28.05 3.52
CA ALA A 291 5.58 28.70 4.83
C ALA A 291 6.64 28.05 5.73
N LEU A 292 6.89 26.74 5.62
CA LEU A 292 7.98 26.07 6.32
C LEU A 292 9.36 26.44 5.77
N VAL A 293 9.46 26.63 4.45
CA VAL A 293 10.68 27.10 3.78
C VAL A 293 11.00 28.52 4.22
N VAL A 294 10.00 29.41 4.25
CA VAL A 294 10.16 30.80 4.74
C VAL A 294 10.52 30.81 6.22
N ALA A 295 9.97 29.90 7.03
CA ALA A 295 10.32 29.77 8.43
C ALA A 295 11.72 29.15 8.68
N GLY A 296 12.41 28.69 7.63
CA GLY A 296 13.74 28.09 7.73
C GLY A 296 13.76 26.71 8.40
N MET A 297 12.65 25.97 8.34
CA MET A 297 12.55 24.60 8.86
C MET A 297 12.90 23.54 7.83
N VAL A 298 12.67 23.84 6.54
CA VAL A 298 12.96 22.94 5.43
C VAL A 298 13.53 23.77 4.27
N TYR A 299 14.28 23.14 3.37
CA TYR A 299 14.67 23.75 2.10
C TYR A 299 14.52 22.75 0.95
N LEU A 300 14.30 23.25 -0.25
CA LEU A 300 14.24 22.43 -1.46
C LEU A 300 15.68 22.07 -1.85
N SER A 301 16.07 20.81 -1.65
CA SER A 301 17.44 20.35 -1.93
C SER A 301 17.59 19.82 -3.36
N ASN A 302 16.50 19.41 -3.99
CA ASN A 302 16.49 19.01 -5.39
C ASN A 302 15.18 19.41 -6.06
N GLU A 303 15.26 20.38 -6.97
CA GLU A 303 14.09 20.89 -7.71
C GLU A 303 13.54 19.85 -8.70
N THR A 304 14.40 19.09 -9.40
CA THR A 304 13.97 18.15 -10.44
C THR A 304 13.29 16.91 -9.87
N LYS A 305 13.72 16.48 -8.67
CA LYS A 305 13.16 15.33 -7.95
C LYS A 305 12.15 15.70 -6.87
N ASP A 306 11.90 17.00 -6.70
CA ASP A 306 10.99 17.58 -5.70
C ASP A 306 11.27 17.07 -4.27
N ILE A 307 12.56 17.12 -3.88
CA ILE A 307 13.04 16.65 -2.58
C ILE A 307 13.30 17.83 -1.67
N TYR A 308 12.64 17.82 -0.52
CA TYR A 308 12.85 18.76 0.57
C TYR A 308 13.70 18.12 1.66
N THR A 309 14.62 18.89 2.23
CA THR A 309 15.45 18.46 3.36
C THR A 309 15.02 19.23 4.61
N ILE A 310 14.91 18.52 5.74
CA ILE A 310 14.58 19.09 7.04
C ILE A 310 15.83 19.67 7.68
N ILE A 311 15.77 20.95 8.05
CA ILE A 311 16.88 21.65 8.69
C ILE A 311 16.87 21.31 10.17
N THR A 312 17.96 20.71 10.64
CA THR A 312 18.15 20.29 12.03
C THR A 312 19.44 20.86 12.59
N HIS A 313 19.48 21.08 13.90
CA HIS A 313 20.68 21.54 14.62
C HIS A 313 21.92 20.72 14.27
N SER A 314 21.90 19.41 14.56
CA SER A 314 23.08 18.53 14.47
C SER A 314 23.64 18.36 13.06
N LYS A 315 22.77 18.23 12.05
CA LYS A 315 23.20 17.90 10.68
C LYS A 315 23.50 19.10 9.79
N HIS A 316 22.85 20.24 10.06
CA HIS A 316 22.87 21.35 9.12
C HIS A 316 23.43 22.63 9.75
N ILE A 317 22.93 22.98 10.93
CA ILE A 317 23.22 24.29 11.53
C ILE A 317 24.58 24.26 12.22
N TYR A 318 24.81 23.30 13.11
CA TYR A 318 26.08 23.15 13.84
C TYR A 318 27.29 22.99 12.90
N PRO A 319 27.26 22.08 11.88
CA PRO A 319 28.38 21.94 10.95
C PRO A 319 28.60 23.22 10.15
N ALA A 320 27.53 23.92 9.76
CA ALA A 320 27.68 25.15 8.98
C ALA A 320 28.34 26.28 9.79
N VAL A 321 27.99 26.44 11.06
CA VAL A 321 28.62 27.42 11.96
C VAL A 321 30.07 27.03 12.22
N ARG A 322 30.34 25.76 12.56
CA ARG A 322 31.70 25.22 12.74
C ARG A 322 32.58 25.51 11.53
N ASP A 323 32.12 25.17 10.33
CA ASP A 323 32.93 25.30 9.12
C ASP A 323 33.25 26.76 8.82
N VAL A 324 32.29 27.68 9.03
CA VAL A 324 32.50 29.14 8.86
C VAL A 324 33.55 29.66 9.85
N VAL A 325 33.47 29.26 11.12
CA VAL A 325 34.42 29.72 12.13
C VAL A 325 35.80 29.09 11.92
N LYS A 326 35.90 27.79 11.61
CA LYS A 326 37.17 27.11 11.31
C LYS A 326 37.90 27.72 10.11
N GLN A 327 37.19 28.16 9.08
CA GLN A 327 37.80 28.81 7.91
C GLN A 327 38.44 30.17 8.23
N SER A 328 38.06 30.78 9.36
CA SER A 328 38.54 32.09 9.80
C SER A 328 39.59 32.05 10.92
N ASP A 329 40.08 30.85 11.27
CA ASP A 329 40.86 30.61 12.49
C ASP A 329 42.19 31.40 12.52
N SER A 330 42.74 31.69 11.33
CA SER A 330 43.97 32.48 11.13
C SER A 330 43.86 33.98 11.44
N GLY A 331 42.64 34.51 11.68
CA GLY A 331 42.37 35.95 11.89
C GLY A 331 42.05 36.33 13.35
N PRO A 332 41.52 37.54 13.62
CA PRO A 332 41.12 37.96 14.97
C PRO A 332 39.85 37.26 15.53
N GLY A 333 39.22 36.39 14.74
CA GLY A 333 37.92 35.75 15.04
C GLY A 333 36.77 36.44 14.30
N LEU A 334 35.59 35.82 14.28
CA LEU A 334 34.41 36.35 13.59
C LEU A 334 33.41 36.93 14.58
N SER A 335 32.80 38.07 14.24
CA SER A 335 31.69 38.60 15.03
C SER A 335 30.42 37.75 14.86
N MET A 336 29.52 37.79 15.84
CA MET A 336 28.22 37.09 15.77
C MET A 336 27.47 37.37 14.46
N ASP A 337 27.41 38.64 14.05
CA ASP A 337 26.70 39.04 12.84
C ASP A 337 27.38 38.54 11.56
N GLU A 338 28.71 38.49 11.55
CA GLU A 338 29.47 37.96 10.41
C GLU A 338 29.28 36.44 10.27
N ILE A 339 29.26 35.69 11.37
CA ILE A 339 28.96 34.25 11.38
C ILE A 339 27.55 34.01 10.82
N VAL A 340 26.55 34.73 11.33
CA VAL A 340 25.17 34.64 10.83
C VAL A 340 25.11 34.95 9.34
N ARG A 341 25.79 36.01 8.89
CA ARG A 341 25.80 36.43 7.49
C ARG A 341 26.37 35.33 6.59
N GLN A 342 27.55 34.79 6.93
CA GLN A 342 28.20 33.75 6.14
C GLN A 342 27.43 32.43 6.14
N VAL A 343 26.82 32.02 7.27
CA VAL A 343 25.97 30.82 7.32
C VAL A 343 24.75 30.99 6.40
N ARG A 344 24.12 32.17 6.38
CA ARG A 344 22.97 32.46 5.51
C ARG A 344 23.32 32.67 4.03
N MET A 345 24.60 32.78 3.67
CA MET A 345 25.03 32.73 2.27
C MET A 345 24.91 31.33 1.67
N LYS A 346 24.85 30.27 2.51
CA LYS A 346 24.60 28.90 2.03
C LYS A 346 23.13 28.77 1.60
N PRO A 347 22.82 28.32 0.37
CA PRO A 347 21.45 28.23 -0.13
C PRO A 347 20.50 27.43 0.78
N ALA A 348 21.01 26.37 1.41
CA ALA A 348 20.26 25.53 2.33
C ALA A 348 19.82 26.24 3.63
N LEU A 349 20.52 27.29 4.05
CA LEU A 349 20.34 27.95 5.35
C LEU A 349 19.93 29.42 5.23
N MET A 350 19.70 29.93 4.02
CA MET A 350 19.38 31.33 3.75
C MET A 350 18.16 31.85 4.52
N ASN A 351 17.15 30.99 4.72
CA ASN A 351 15.90 31.31 5.41
C ASN A 351 15.92 30.97 6.91
N VAL A 352 17.02 30.44 7.44
CA VAL A 352 17.11 30.15 8.89
C VAL A 352 17.07 31.46 9.67
N PRO A 353 16.18 31.60 10.68
CA PRO A 353 16.07 32.83 11.46
C PRO A 353 17.39 33.22 12.13
N LYS A 354 17.73 34.51 12.06
CA LYS A 354 18.95 35.07 12.70
C LYS A 354 19.04 34.71 14.18
N SER A 355 17.93 34.82 14.91
CA SER A 355 17.86 34.48 16.34
C SER A 355 18.22 33.02 16.63
N TYR A 356 17.90 32.10 15.71
CA TYR A 356 18.23 30.69 15.87
C TYR A 356 19.74 30.45 15.74
N LEU A 357 20.37 31.07 14.73
CA LEU A 357 21.82 31.00 14.51
C LEU A 357 22.60 31.68 15.65
N GLN A 358 22.10 32.80 16.17
CA GLN A 358 22.73 33.47 17.32
C GLN A 358 22.71 32.59 18.56
N ARG A 359 21.57 31.93 18.83
CA ARG A 359 21.45 30.99 19.94
C ARG A 359 22.37 29.78 19.76
N GLU A 360 22.53 29.29 18.54
CA GLU A 360 23.46 28.21 18.24
C GLU A 360 24.90 28.57 18.64
N VAL A 361 25.38 29.74 18.20
CA VAL A 361 26.74 30.19 18.53
C VAL A 361 26.93 30.26 20.05
N LEU A 362 25.94 30.78 20.78
CA LEU A 362 25.98 30.83 22.25
C LEU A 362 25.98 29.43 22.89
N ASN A 363 25.23 28.48 22.34
CA ASN A 363 25.24 27.09 22.80
C ASN A 363 26.61 26.44 22.56
N MET A 364 27.23 26.67 21.40
CA MET A 364 28.56 26.16 21.07
C MET A 364 29.64 26.75 21.99
N VAL A 365 29.51 28.02 22.40
CA VAL A 365 30.39 28.62 23.42
C VAL A 365 30.18 27.93 24.78
N SER A 366 28.93 27.69 25.17
CA SER A 366 28.60 27.02 26.44
C SER A 366 29.11 25.58 26.49
N ASN A 367 29.12 24.89 25.34
CA ASN A 367 29.63 23.52 25.21
C ASN A 367 31.16 23.46 25.02
N SER A 368 31.86 24.60 25.03
CA SER A 368 33.31 24.70 24.79
C SER A 368 33.74 24.24 23.39
N ASP A 369 32.85 24.30 22.39
CA ASP A 369 33.20 24.10 20.97
C ASP A 369 33.77 25.40 20.36
N LEU A 370 33.27 26.54 20.83
CA LEU A 370 33.74 27.89 20.50
C LEU A 370 34.23 28.61 21.76
N TYR A 371 35.12 29.57 21.62
CA TYR A 371 35.48 30.51 22.68
C TYR A 371 35.39 31.95 22.20
N GLU A 372 35.07 32.86 23.11
CA GLU A 372 35.08 34.30 22.86
C GLU A 372 36.51 34.82 22.99
N ASN A 373 37.08 35.35 21.90
CA ASN A 373 38.47 35.82 21.86
C ASN A 373 38.59 37.29 22.33
N SER A 374 37.70 38.14 21.81
CA SER A 374 37.53 39.54 22.21
C SER A 374 36.04 39.88 22.20
N ARG A 375 35.60 40.97 22.86
CA ARG A 375 34.15 41.27 23.06
C ARG A 375 33.34 41.08 21.77
N GLY A 376 32.52 40.04 21.73
CA GLY A 376 31.62 39.70 20.62
C GLY A 376 32.26 39.01 19.42
N THR A 377 33.49 38.50 19.53
CA THR A 377 34.20 37.74 18.48
C THR A 377 34.50 36.32 18.93
N TYR A 378 34.22 35.35 18.06
CA TYR A 378 34.28 33.93 18.38
C TYR A 378 35.31 33.21 17.52
N LYS A 379 35.97 32.21 18.12
CA LYS A 379 36.94 31.32 17.49
C LYS A 379 36.65 29.87 17.81
N TRP A 380 37.13 28.99 16.93
CA TRP A 380 37.00 27.55 17.10
C TRP A 380 38.01 27.06 18.15
N VAL A 381 37.58 26.20 19.08
CA VAL A 381 38.50 25.55 20.02
C VAL A 381 39.26 24.47 19.26
N GLY A 382 40.48 24.78 18.83
CA GLY A 382 41.34 23.86 18.07
C GLY A 382 41.53 22.52 18.76
N GLY A 383 40.98 21.47 18.17
CA GLY A 383 41.22 20.09 18.53
C GLY A 383 41.39 19.27 17.25
N GLU A 384 42.52 18.56 17.15
CA GLU A 384 42.72 17.55 16.13
C GLU A 384 41.54 16.57 16.13
N ASP A 385 40.99 16.27 14.95
CA ASP A 385 40.00 15.22 14.75
C ASP A 385 40.60 13.86 15.16
N THR A 386 40.58 13.54 16.45
CA THR A 386 40.75 12.17 16.91
C THR A 386 39.36 11.56 16.99
N GLY A 387 39.00 10.87 15.91
CA GLY A 387 37.79 10.07 15.80
C GLY A 387 37.69 9.08 16.96
N THR A 388 36.99 9.47 18.01
CA THR A 388 36.49 8.57 19.04
C THR A 388 35.05 8.96 19.31
N ALA A 389 34.16 8.06 18.92
CA ALA A 389 32.75 8.09 19.27
C ALA A 389 32.64 8.27 20.79
N ARG A 390 32.10 9.40 21.23
CA ARG A 390 31.62 9.55 22.61
C ARG A 390 30.21 8.98 22.66
N MET A 391 30.11 7.67 22.96
CA MET A 391 28.96 7.15 23.70
C MET A 391 28.98 7.81 25.08
N TRP A 392 27.91 8.48 25.47
CA TRP A 392 27.04 8.18 26.62
C TRP A 392 25.71 8.90 26.40
#